data_AF-A0A496DL40-F1
#
_entry.id   AF-A0A496DL40-F1
#
_cell.length_a   1.000
_cell.length_b   1.000
_cell.length_c   1.000
_cell.angle_alpha   90.00
_cell.angle_beta   90.00
_cell.angle_gamma   90.00
#
_symmetry.space_group_name_H-M   'P 1'
#
loop_
_entity.id
_entity.type
_entity.pdbx_description
1 polymer ?
#
loop_
_entity_poly.entity_id
_entity_poly.type
_entity_poly.pdbx_seq_one_letter_code
_entity_poly.pdbx_strand_id
1 'polypeptide(L)'
;ELEGGEIELVAHVHTPTSTAEAYGKELSVTPSSKTTTIAKVSLRNTVRRRGVDFINRLVSFYNQDANDEKNEVAQKTAEFIEERIGIINGELGTTESELAAFKQRSGLTNLTSDAQMALQESSRYEQQRTENATQINLVQYLRNYIDDPANMDEVIPANVGLRDQNLTSVIDQYNTMIIERKRLLRTSSDSNPAIINMNAGIEAMRRNVRTTVNSVLRGLQIAKADIDRQASKFESRISDAPRQEKEFMTISRQQEIKATLYVMLLQKREENAITLAATANNGRIIEEPLADERPVAPKRMVFMLAALILGLAIPVGIVYLHDLLKYKIENREDVEAITGVAILAELPLVKKTGEGSIVVRENKNDLMEEMFRGLRTNLLFMLGKDERVILFSSTQPGEGKSFVAGNLAVSLAYLGKRVVVVGMDIRKPGLNKVFNISRKMEGITNYLSDPDHVELFDMVQRSDISPNLDILPG
;
A
#
# COMPACT_ATOMS: atom_id res chain seq x y z
N GLU A 1 34.08 -38.97 -11.04
CA GLU A 1 34.11 -40.37 -10.56
C GLU A 1 34.63 -40.36 -9.13
N LEU A 2 33.87 -40.91 -8.20
CA LEU A 2 34.36 -41.26 -6.87
C LEU A 2 34.49 -42.78 -6.89
N GLU A 3 35.73 -43.26 -6.83
CA GLU A 3 36.04 -44.68 -6.61
C GLU A 3 35.66 -45.03 -5.17
N GLY A 4 34.67 -45.91 -5.01
CA GLY A 4 34.17 -46.39 -3.70
C GLY A 4 32.69 -46.06 -3.49
N GLY A 5 31.82 -47.00 -3.85
CA GLY A 5 30.37 -46.83 -4.02
C GLY A 5 29.55 -46.86 -2.73
N GLU A 6 29.59 -45.79 -1.94
CA GLU A 6 28.52 -45.45 -1.01
C GLU A 6 27.89 -44.11 -1.44
N ILE A 7 26.63 -44.13 -1.86
CA ILE A 7 25.86 -42.92 -2.16
C ILE A 7 25.34 -42.38 -0.84
N GLU A 8 26.00 -41.37 -0.29
CA GLU A 8 25.52 -40.68 0.90
C GLU A 8 24.38 -39.73 0.52
N LEU A 9 23.14 -40.16 0.77
CA LEU A 9 21.95 -39.34 0.54
C LEU A 9 21.71 -38.43 1.76
N VAL A 10 22.10 -37.17 1.64
CA VAL A 10 21.77 -36.15 2.63
C VAL A 10 20.37 -35.61 2.34
N ALA A 11 19.40 -35.92 3.22
CA ALA A 11 18.05 -35.39 3.15
C ALA A 11 17.87 -34.26 4.18
N HIS A 12 17.43 -33.09 3.72
CA HIS A 12 17.07 -31.98 4.60
C HIS A 12 15.55 -31.92 4.75
N VAL A 13 15.07 -32.05 5.99
CA VAL A 13 13.66 -31.91 6.33
C VAL A 13 13.44 -30.49 6.86
N HIS A 14 12.58 -29.74 6.19
CA HIS A 14 12.20 -28.38 6.57
C HIS A 14 10.71 -28.34 6.94
N THR A 15 10.32 -27.41 7.80
CA THR A 15 8.89 -27.18 8.06
C THR A 15 8.22 -26.55 6.82
N PRO A 16 6.93 -26.82 6.58
CA PRO A 16 6.22 -26.21 5.45
C PRO A 16 6.30 -24.67 5.45
N THR A 17 6.16 -24.04 6.62
CA THR A 17 6.24 -22.58 6.77
C THR A 17 7.61 -22.02 6.43
N SER A 18 8.69 -22.62 6.93
CA SER A 18 10.06 -22.16 6.62
C SER A 18 10.37 -22.31 5.12
N THR A 19 9.85 -23.36 4.50
CA THR A 19 9.97 -23.59 3.06
C THR A 19 9.20 -22.50 2.30
N ALA A 20 7.94 -22.24 2.64
CA ALA A 20 7.13 -21.21 2.00
C ALA A 20 7.77 -19.82 2.09
N GLU A 21 8.29 -19.44 3.27
CA GLU A 21 9.00 -18.17 3.46
C GLU A 21 10.27 -18.07 2.60
N ALA A 22 11.04 -19.16 2.48
CA ALA A 22 12.23 -19.20 1.63
C ALA A 22 11.86 -18.99 0.15
N TYR A 23 10.82 -19.65 -0.35
CA TYR A 23 10.31 -19.42 -1.70
C TYR A 23 9.77 -18.00 -1.86
N GLY A 24 9.09 -17.44 -0.86
CA GLY A 24 8.60 -16.07 -0.87
C GLY A 24 9.71 -15.02 -1.01
N LYS A 25 10.88 -15.25 -0.38
CA LYS A 25 12.05 -14.36 -0.49
C LYS A 25 12.72 -14.42 -1.87
N GLU A 26 12.72 -15.59 -2.51
CA GLU A 26 13.34 -15.81 -3.82
C GLU A 26 12.37 -15.59 -5.00
N LEU A 27 11.08 -15.40 -4.71
CA LEU A 27 10.04 -15.07 -5.67
C LEU A 27 10.01 -13.55 -5.92
N SER A 28 9.97 -13.16 -7.19
CA SER A 28 9.81 -11.78 -7.60
C SER A 28 8.68 -11.67 -8.61
N VAL A 29 7.72 -10.79 -8.32
CA VAL A 29 6.60 -10.44 -9.20
C VAL A 29 6.74 -8.97 -9.56
N THR A 30 6.92 -8.69 -10.84
CA THR A 30 7.11 -7.31 -11.34
C THR A 30 6.22 -7.08 -12.56
N PRO A 31 5.63 -5.88 -12.73
CA PRO A 31 4.88 -5.57 -13.94
C PRO A 31 5.85 -5.51 -15.14
N SER A 32 5.42 -6.02 -16.30
CA SER A 32 6.24 -5.96 -17.52
C SER A 32 6.44 -4.54 -18.03
N SER A 33 5.49 -3.63 -17.74
CA SER A 33 5.53 -2.20 -18.04
C SER A 33 4.54 -1.46 -17.14
N LYS A 34 4.72 -0.14 -16.97
CA LYS A 34 3.82 0.72 -16.17
C LYS A 34 2.39 0.82 -16.73
N THR A 35 2.19 0.47 -18.01
CA THR A 35 0.91 0.60 -18.71
C THR A 35 0.25 -0.74 -19.01
N THR A 36 0.89 -1.86 -18.68
CA THR A 36 0.40 -3.21 -19.03
C THR A 36 -0.11 -3.95 -17.80
N THR A 37 -1.15 -4.77 -17.97
CA THR A 37 -1.67 -5.69 -16.96
C THR A 37 -0.89 -7.01 -16.85
N ILE A 38 0.25 -7.11 -17.54
CA ILE A 38 1.09 -8.31 -17.55
C ILE A 38 2.05 -8.29 -16.37
N ALA A 39 1.95 -9.30 -15.51
CA ALA A 39 2.89 -9.54 -14.41
C ALA A 39 3.94 -10.58 -14.83
N LYS A 40 5.22 -10.24 -14.69
CA LYS A 40 6.34 -11.16 -14.83
C LYS A 40 6.64 -11.79 -13.47
N VAL A 41 6.48 -13.10 -13.39
CA VAL A 41 6.77 -13.91 -12.20
C VAL A 41 8.09 -14.63 -12.42
N SER A 42 9.00 -14.53 -11.46
CA SER A 42 10.32 -15.18 -11.52
C SER A 42 10.71 -15.76 -10.18
N LEU A 43 11.36 -16.91 -10.18
CA LEU A 43 11.81 -17.61 -8.97
C LEU A 43 13.26 -18.04 -9.14
N ARG A 44 14.10 -17.74 -8.15
CA ARG A 44 15.45 -18.29 -8.07
C ARG A 44 15.41 -19.65 -7.37
N ASN A 45 15.93 -20.68 -8.03
CA ASN A 45 15.97 -22.03 -7.46
C ASN A 45 17.23 -22.78 -7.89
N THR A 46 17.67 -23.71 -7.05
CA THR A 46 18.80 -24.60 -7.35
C THR A 46 18.45 -25.67 -8.37
N VAL A 47 17.18 -26.10 -8.42
CA VAL A 47 16.68 -27.13 -9.33
C VAL A 47 15.71 -26.53 -10.35
N ARG A 48 16.05 -26.59 -11.64
CA ARG A 48 15.26 -26.01 -12.75
C ARG A 48 13.81 -26.48 -12.74
N ARG A 49 13.60 -27.80 -12.76
CA ARG A 49 12.25 -28.41 -12.80
C ARG A 49 11.40 -28.01 -11.61
N ARG A 50 11.99 -27.96 -10.41
CA ARG A 50 11.31 -27.52 -9.18
C ARG A 50 10.83 -26.09 -9.28
N GLY A 51 11.61 -25.19 -9.89
CA GLY A 51 11.22 -23.80 -10.09
C GLY A 51 10.02 -23.66 -11.05
N VAL A 52 10.04 -24.38 -12.17
CA VAL A 52 8.95 -24.43 -13.15
C VAL A 52 7.67 -24.98 -12.52
N ASP A 53 7.77 -26.13 -11.84
CA ASP A 53 6.64 -26.78 -11.17
C ASP A 53 6.05 -25.88 -10.08
N PHE A 54 6.90 -25.17 -9.32
CA PHE A 54 6.45 -24.21 -8.31
C PHE A 54 5.64 -23.07 -8.93
N ILE A 55 6.14 -22.41 -9.99
CA ILE A 55 5.43 -21.28 -10.61
C ILE A 55 4.09 -21.76 -11.20
N ASN A 56 4.08 -22.88 -11.91
CA ASN A 56 2.85 -23.45 -12.45
C ASN A 56 1.84 -23.75 -11.34
N ARG A 57 2.29 -24.37 -10.24
CA ARG A 57 1.40 -24.71 -9.13
C ARG A 57 0.92 -23.48 -8.37
N LEU A 58 1.77 -22.47 -8.19
CA LEU A 58 1.41 -21.20 -7.58
C LEU A 58 0.33 -20.48 -8.38
N VAL A 59 0.47 -20.39 -9.71
CA VAL A 59 -0.54 -19.76 -10.58
C VAL A 59 -1.85 -20.56 -10.57
N SER A 60 -1.77 -21.89 -10.57
CA SER A 60 -2.94 -22.76 -10.44
C SER A 60 -3.68 -22.54 -9.12
N PHE A 61 -2.97 -22.48 -7.98
CA PHE A 61 -3.59 -22.19 -6.69
C PHE A 61 -4.12 -20.77 -6.60
N TYR A 62 -3.41 -19.77 -7.11
CA TYR A 62 -3.90 -18.39 -7.14
C TYR A 62 -5.21 -18.27 -7.91
N ASN A 63 -5.31 -18.91 -9.08
CA ASN A 63 -6.56 -18.94 -9.84
C ASN A 63 -7.66 -19.73 -9.14
N GLN A 64 -7.31 -20.81 -8.44
CA GLN A 64 -8.26 -21.59 -7.66
C GLN A 64 -8.82 -20.76 -6.49
N ASP A 65 -7.96 -20.19 -5.65
CA ASP A 65 -8.35 -19.33 -4.52
C ASP A 65 -9.19 -18.14 -5.00
N ALA A 66 -8.81 -17.49 -6.10
CA ALA A 66 -9.57 -16.39 -6.67
C ALA A 66 -10.96 -16.83 -7.16
N ASN A 67 -11.07 -18.02 -7.75
CA ASN A 67 -12.37 -18.58 -8.14
C ASN A 67 -13.20 -18.98 -6.91
N ASP A 68 -12.58 -19.56 -5.88
CA ASP A 68 -13.25 -19.97 -4.65
C ASP A 68 -13.79 -18.75 -3.89
N GLU A 69 -13.01 -17.68 -3.75
CA GLU A 69 -13.46 -16.41 -3.14
C GLU A 69 -14.60 -15.78 -3.95
N LYS A 70 -14.49 -15.76 -5.29
CA LYS A 70 -15.54 -15.23 -6.17
C LYS A 70 -16.82 -16.06 -6.06
N ASN A 71 -16.71 -17.38 -5.98
CA ASN A 71 -17.83 -18.29 -5.80
C ASN A 71 -18.48 -18.10 -4.42
N GLU A 72 -17.69 -17.92 -3.36
CA GLU A 72 -18.20 -17.64 -2.02
C GLU A 72 -18.99 -16.34 -1.98
N VAL A 73 -18.44 -15.25 -2.54
CA VAL A 73 -19.14 -13.95 -2.63
C VAL A 73 -20.43 -14.08 -3.44
N ALA A 74 -20.39 -14.76 -4.58
CA ALA A 74 -21.56 -14.94 -5.43
C ALA A 74 -22.62 -15.85 -4.76
N GLN A 75 -22.20 -16.87 -4.01
CA GLN A 75 -23.12 -17.71 -3.23
C GLN A 75 -23.78 -16.92 -2.10
N LYS A 76 -23.01 -16.14 -1.33
CA LYS A 76 -23.56 -15.26 -0.29
C LYS A 76 -24.51 -14.22 -0.87
N THR A 77 -24.20 -13.72 -2.05
CA THR A 77 -25.09 -12.80 -2.79
C THR A 77 -26.37 -13.50 -3.22
N ALA A 78 -26.31 -14.76 -3.67
CA ALA A 78 -27.49 -15.55 -4.01
C ALA A 78 -28.40 -15.79 -2.79
N GLU A 79 -27.80 -16.20 -1.66
CA GLU A 79 -28.52 -16.41 -0.39
C GLU A 79 -29.25 -15.13 0.04
N PHE A 80 -28.57 -13.97 0.00
CA PHE A 80 -29.16 -12.68 0.34
C PHE A 80 -30.29 -12.27 -0.61
N ILE A 81 -30.10 -12.42 -1.92
CA ILE A 81 -31.13 -12.08 -2.92
C ILE A 81 -32.36 -12.96 -2.73
N GLU A 82 -32.19 -14.28 -2.52
CA GLU A 82 -33.30 -15.22 -2.36
C GLU A 82 -34.11 -14.94 -1.08
N GLU A 83 -33.43 -14.69 0.05
CA GLU A 83 -34.09 -14.25 1.29
C GLU A 83 -34.90 -12.97 1.06
N ARG A 84 -34.31 -11.99 0.36
CA ARG A 84 -34.98 -10.72 0.08
C ARG A 84 -36.18 -10.88 -0.86
N ILE A 85 -36.08 -11.73 -1.88
CA ILE A 85 -37.18 -12.09 -2.77
C ILE A 85 -38.34 -12.67 -1.96
N GLY A 86 -38.07 -13.58 -1.03
CA GLY A 86 -39.09 -14.17 -0.15
C GLY A 86 -39.84 -13.12 0.67
N ILE A 87 -39.10 -12.20 1.31
CA ILE A 87 -39.68 -11.10 2.11
C ILE A 87 -40.54 -10.19 1.24
N ILE A 88 -39.99 -9.71 0.11
CA ILE A 88 -40.70 -8.78 -0.77
C ILE A 88 -41.92 -9.43 -1.42
N ASN A 89 -41.86 -10.72 -1.77
CA ASN A 89 -43.01 -11.45 -2.29
C ASN A 89 -44.14 -11.55 -1.25
N GLY A 90 -43.81 -11.83 0.01
CA GLY A 90 -44.77 -11.82 1.11
C GLY A 90 -45.39 -10.43 1.31
N GLU A 91 -44.55 -9.40 1.39
CA GLU A 91 -44.98 -8.01 1.52
C GLU A 91 -45.82 -7.50 0.34
N LEU A 92 -45.54 -7.96 -0.88
CA LEU A 92 -46.31 -7.64 -2.07
C LEU A 92 -47.68 -8.31 -1.99
N GLY A 93 -47.74 -9.60 -1.65
CA GLY A 93 -49.00 -10.32 -1.46
C GLY A 93 -49.90 -9.71 -0.37
N THR A 94 -49.32 -9.23 0.74
CA THR A 94 -50.07 -8.48 1.76
C THR A 94 -50.62 -7.16 1.21
N THR A 95 -49.81 -6.39 0.47
CA THR A 95 -50.24 -5.11 -0.10
C THR A 95 -51.28 -5.29 -1.20
N GLU A 96 -51.19 -6.34 -2.01
CA GLU A 96 -52.23 -6.70 -2.99
C GLU A 96 -53.55 -7.08 -2.31
N SER A 97 -53.48 -7.82 -1.21
CA SER A 97 -54.65 -8.16 -0.39
C SER A 97 -55.27 -6.92 0.25
N GLU A 98 -54.46 -6.00 0.79
CA GLU A 98 -54.90 -4.71 1.32
C GLU A 98 -55.58 -3.85 0.24
N LEU A 99 -55.01 -3.82 -0.98
CA LEU A 99 -55.58 -3.09 -2.11
C LEU A 99 -56.91 -3.71 -2.56
N ALA A 100 -57.01 -5.03 -2.64
CA ALA A 100 -58.25 -5.73 -2.96
C ALA A 100 -59.33 -5.47 -1.90
N ALA A 101 -58.97 -5.57 -0.61
CA ALA A 101 -59.87 -5.26 0.50
C ALA A 101 -60.31 -3.79 0.49
N PHE A 102 -59.40 -2.85 0.15
CA PHE A 102 -59.72 -1.43 -0.03
C PHE A 102 -60.74 -1.21 -1.15
N LYS A 103 -60.55 -1.84 -2.31
CA LYS A 103 -61.49 -1.73 -3.43
C LYS A 103 -62.86 -2.30 -3.06
N GLN A 104 -62.89 -3.46 -2.41
CA GLN A 104 -64.12 -4.13 -2.01
C GLN A 104 -64.90 -3.33 -0.96
N ARG A 105 -64.25 -2.87 0.12
CA ARG A 105 -64.91 -2.14 1.22
C ARG A 105 -65.42 -0.76 0.78
N SER A 106 -64.71 -0.12 -0.14
CA SER A 106 -65.07 1.19 -0.67
C SER A 106 -66.07 1.10 -1.83
N GLY A 107 -66.37 -0.11 -2.32
CA GLY A 107 -67.25 -0.33 -3.47
C GLY A 107 -66.72 0.29 -4.76
N LEU A 108 -65.41 0.54 -4.83
CA LEU A 108 -64.76 1.28 -5.91
C LEU A 108 -64.42 0.30 -7.04
N THR A 109 -65.02 0.52 -8.20
CA THR A 109 -64.58 -0.15 -9.43
C THR A 109 -63.64 0.76 -10.21
N ASN A 110 -63.98 2.05 -10.31
CA ASN A 110 -63.13 3.08 -10.88
C ASN A 110 -63.37 4.43 -10.18
N LEU A 111 -62.39 4.88 -9.41
CA LEU A 111 -62.45 6.08 -8.57
C LEU A 111 -62.83 7.35 -9.35
N THR A 112 -62.28 7.52 -10.55
CA THR A 112 -62.55 8.70 -11.40
C THR A 112 -63.99 8.69 -11.91
N SER A 113 -64.49 7.51 -12.32
CA SER A 113 -65.87 7.35 -12.80
C SER A 113 -66.88 7.54 -11.66
N ASP A 114 -66.61 6.98 -10.48
CA ASP A 114 -67.50 7.02 -9.33
C ASP A 114 -67.64 8.45 -8.78
N ALA A 115 -66.54 9.21 -8.71
CA ALA A 115 -66.57 10.61 -8.29
C ALA A 115 -67.34 11.50 -9.29
N GLN A 116 -67.15 11.29 -10.59
CA GLN A 116 -67.86 12.05 -11.64
C GLN A 116 -69.37 11.77 -11.62
N MET A 117 -69.78 10.51 -11.43
CA MET A 117 -71.18 10.15 -11.27
C MET A 117 -71.80 10.77 -10.00
N ALA A 118 -71.07 10.77 -8.88
CA ALA A 118 -71.54 11.39 -7.65
C ALA A 118 -71.75 12.91 -7.79
N LEU A 119 -70.83 13.61 -8.48
CA LEU A 119 -70.96 15.04 -8.79
C LEU A 119 -72.17 15.32 -9.68
N GLN A 120 -72.41 14.49 -10.70
CA GLN A 120 -73.56 14.65 -11.61
C GLN A 120 -74.90 14.48 -10.88
N GLU A 121 -75.04 13.43 -10.05
CA GLU A 121 -76.25 13.23 -9.25
C GLU A 121 -76.42 14.33 -8.18
N SER A 122 -75.34 14.79 -7.54
CA SER A 122 -75.39 15.91 -6.60
C SER A 122 -75.90 17.19 -7.27
N SER A 123 -75.43 17.50 -8.49
CA SER A 123 -75.90 18.65 -9.26
C SER A 123 -77.39 18.52 -9.61
N ARG A 124 -77.83 17.32 -9.98
CA ARG A 124 -79.24 17.04 -10.26
C ARG A 124 -80.14 17.25 -9.04
N TYR A 125 -79.75 16.74 -7.87
CA TYR A 125 -80.53 16.94 -6.64
C TYR A 125 -80.52 18.39 -6.18
N GLU A 126 -79.44 19.14 -6.37
CA GLU A 126 -79.41 20.57 -6.06
C GLU A 126 -80.35 21.39 -6.96
N GLN A 127 -80.46 21.02 -8.24
CA GLN A 127 -81.46 21.59 -9.14
C GLN A 127 -82.88 21.29 -8.64
N GLN A 128 -83.19 20.02 -8.30
CA GLN A 128 -84.49 19.64 -7.76
C GLN A 128 -84.82 20.37 -6.44
N ARG A 129 -83.81 20.55 -5.58
CA ARG A 129 -83.92 21.27 -4.31
C ARG A 129 -84.29 22.73 -4.53
N THR A 130 -83.63 23.38 -5.50
CA THR A 130 -83.92 24.77 -5.89
C THR A 130 -85.33 24.90 -6.45
N GLU A 131 -85.71 24.02 -7.38
CA GLU A 131 -87.05 24.02 -7.98
C GLU A 131 -88.15 23.80 -6.93
N ASN A 132 -87.97 22.83 -6.03
CA ASN A 132 -88.93 22.54 -4.98
C ASN A 132 -89.00 23.67 -3.94
N ALA A 133 -87.87 24.29 -3.59
CA ALA A 133 -87.84 25.47 -2.72
C ALA A 133 -88.60 26.64 -3.33
N THR A 134 -88.47 26.89 -4.65
CA THR A 134 -89.26 27.88 -5.36
C THR A 134 -90.75 27.57 -5.28
N GLN A 135 -91.17 26.31 -5.50
CA GLN A 135 -92.59 25.91 -5.37
C GLN A 135 -93.11 26.12 -3.95
N ILE A 136 -92.33 25.78 -2.91
CA ILE A 136 -92.70 26.02 -1.50
C ILE A 136 -92.92 27.51 -1.27
N ASN A 137 -91.99 28.37 -1.71
CA ASN A 137 -92.10 29.82 -1.53
C ASN A 137 -93.33 30.39 -2.23
N LEU A 138 -93.65 29.93 -3.46
CA LEU A 138 -94.84 30.34 -4.20
C LEU A 138 -96.14 29.90 -3.50
N VAL A 139 -96.20 28.66 -3.03
CA VAL A 139 -97.38 28.14 -2.30
C VAL A 139 -97.53 28.84 -0.94
N GLN A 140 -96.43 29.17 -0.25
CA GLN A 140 -96.46 29.96 0.99
C GLN A 140 -96.94 31.39 0.73
N TYR A 141 -96.49 32.02 -0.35
CA TYR A 141 -96.99 33.32 -0.78
C TYR A 141 -98.51 33.28 -1.01
N LEU A 142 -99.00 32.26 -1.74
CA LEU A 142 -100.44 32.09 -1.96
C LEU A 142 -101.19 31.82 -0.65
N ARG A 143 -100.65 30.99 0.25
CA ARG A 143 -101.25 30.75 1.56
C ARG A 143 -101.41 32.06 2.35
N ASN A 144 -100.36 32.88 2.39
CA ASN A 144 -100.40 34.17 3.09
C ASN A 144 -101.38 35.14 2.40
N TYR A 145 -101.42 35.18 1.07
CA TYR A 145 -102.38 35.98 0.31
C TYR A 145 -103.84 35.60 0.61
N ILE A 146 -104.13 34.29 0.65
CA ILE A 146 -105.47 33.74 0.94
C ILE A 146 -105.87 33.97 2.39
N ASP A 147 -104.93 33.92 3.32
CA ASP A 147 -105.18 34.09 4.76
C ASP A 147 -105.30 35.57 5.19
N ASP A 148 -104.91 36.51 4.33
CA ASP A 148 -105.02 37.95 4.58
C ASP A 148 -106.49 38.43 4.51
N PRO A 149 -107.03 39.03 5.59
CA PRO A 149 -108.37 39.62 5.60
C PRO A 149 -108.58 40.72 4.53
N ALA A 150 -107.53 41.41 4.11
CA ALA A 150 -107.64 42.46 3.09
C ALA A 150 -107.97 41.91 1.69
N ASN A 151 -107.59 40.67 1.41
CA ASN A 151 -107.80 40.03 0.11
C ASN A 151 -109.09 39.18 0.08
N MET A 152 -110.01 39.37 1.04
CA MET A 152 -111.13 38.45 1.21
C MET A 152 -112.08 38.38 0.01
N ASP A 153 -112.23 39.51 -0.67
CA ASP A 153 -113.12 39.69 -1.81
C ASP A 153 -112.37 39.88 -3.13
N GLU A 154 -111.06 39.62 -3.11
CA GLU A 154 -110.18 39.75 -4.27
C GLU A 154 -109.93 38.41 -4.96
N VAL A 155 -109.57 38.49 -6.24
CA VAL A 155 -109.15 37.31 -7.02
C VAL A 155 -107.76 36.87 -6.57
N ILE A 156 -107.53 35.57 -6.49
CA ILE A 156 -106.22 34.99 -6.21
C ILE A 156 -105.38 35.08 -7.48
N PRO A 157 -104.12 35.57 -7.42
CA PRO A 157 -103.24 35.60 -8.59
C PRO A 157 -103.09 34.23 -9.25
N ALA A 158 -103.62 34.10 -10.47
CA ALA A 158 -103.43 32.92 -11.32
C ALA A 158 -102.09 33.02 -12.07
N ASN A 159 -101.46 31.89 -12.40
CA ASN A 159 -100.19 31.79 -13.14
C ASN A 159 -98.91 32.27 -12.44
N VAL A 160 -98.83 32.19 -11.10
CA VAL A 160 -97.59 32.48 -10.36
C VAL A 160 -96.48 31.42 -10.53
N GLY A 161 -96.60 30.51 -11.51
CA GLY A 161 -95.62 29.44 -11.78
C GLY A 161 -95.82 28.17 -10.95
N LEU A 162 -97.03 27.90 -10.46
CA LEU A 162 -97.36 26.65 -9.77
C LEU A 162 -97.36 25.45 -10.72
N ARG A 163 -96.78 24.33 -10.27
CA ARG A 163 -96.81 23.05 -11.02
C ARG A 163 -98.03 22.18 -10.72
N ASP A 164 -98.70 22.36 -9.58
CA ASP A 164 -99.84 21.53 -9.18
C ASP A 164 -101.12 21.93 -9.96
N GLN A 165 -101.56 21.04 -10.87
CA GLN A 165 -102.70 21.29 -11.75
C GLN A 165 -104.04 21.36 -11.01
N ASN A 166 -104.18 20.61 -9.91
CA ASN A 166 -105.40 20.62 -9.11
C ASN A 166 -105.55 21.96 -8.37
N LEU A 167 -104.48 22.44 -7.75
CA LEU A 167 -104.46 23.74 -7.09
C LEU A 167 -104.80 24.88 -8.06
N THR A 168 -104.23 24.87 -9.27
CA THR A 168 -104.56 25.85 -10.31
C THR A 168 -106.04 25.80 -10.68
N SER A 169 -106.60 24.61 -10.89
CA SER A 169 -108.03 24.46 -11.23
C SER A 169 -108.96 24.96 -10.13
N VAL A 170 -108.63 24.68 -8.86
CA VAL A 170 -109.40 25.13 -7.69
C VAL A 170 -109.31 26.66 -7.53
N ILE A 171 -108.16 27.26 -7.84
CA ILE A 171 -108.00 28.74 -7.88
C ILE A 171 -108.84 29.36 -9.00
N ASP A 172 -108.85 28.80 -10.20
CA ASP A 172 -109.61 29.33 -11.33
C ASP A 172 -111.13 29.28 -11.08
N GLN A 173 -111.61 28.19 -10.49
CA GLN A 173 -113.00 28.06 -10.07
C GLN A 173 -113.38 29.11 -9.02
N TYR A 174 -112.52 29.34 -8.01
CA TYR A 174 -112.72 30.40 -7.02
C TYR A 174 -112.75 31.80 -7.66
N ASN A 175 -111.77 32.10 -8.53
CA ASN A 175 -111.68 33.39 -9.21
C ASN A 175 -112.91 33.66 -10.08
N THR A 176 -113.42 32.64 -10.78
CA THR A 176 -114.65 32.76 -11.58
C THR A 176 -115.85 33.15 -10.71
N MET A 177 -115.98 32.54 -9.52
CA MET A 177 -117.06 32.89 -8.57
C MET A 177 -116.91 34.31 -8.01
N ILE A 178 -115.69 34.76 -7.71
CA ILE A 178 -115.42 36.14 -7.25
C ILE A 178 -115.77 37.16 -8.35
N ILE A 179 -115.37 36.91 -9.59
CA ILE A 179 -115.68 37.78 -10.74
C ILE A 179 -117.20 37.87 -10.94
N GLU A 180 -117.90 36.74 -10.88
CA GLU A 180 -119.36 36.71 -11.04
C GLU A 180 -120.09 37.42 -9.89
N ARG A 181 -119.61 37.29 -8.65
CA ARG A 181 -120.11 38.08 -7.52
C ARG A 181 -119.91 39.58 -7.74
N LYS A 182 -118.71 40.01 -8.14
CA LYS A 182 -118.42 41.42 -8.45
C LYS A 182 -119.33 41.93 -9.58
N ARG A 183 -119.68 41.10 -10.57
CA ARG A 183 -120.64 41.43 -11.64
C ARG A 183 -122.06 41.64 -11.09
N LEU A 184 -122.55 40.74 -10.25
CA LEU A 184 -123.90 40.82 -9.66
C LEU A 184 -124.06 42.05 -8.75
N LEU A 185 -123.05 42.36 -7.92
CA LEU A 185 -123.04 43.52 -7.02
C LEU A 185 -123.11 44.87 -7.75
N ARG A 186 -122.74 44.95 -9.04
CA ARG A 186 -122.91 46.16 -9.84
C ARG A 186 -124.37 46.49 -10.15
N THR A 187 -125.28 45.53 -9.98
CA THR A 187 -126.69 45.63 -10.38
C THR A 187 -127.67 45.21 -9.28
N SER A 188 -127.19 44.81 -8.10
CA SER A 188 -127.98 44.30 -6.98
C SER A 188 -127.34 44.68 -5.65
N SER A 189 -128.14 44.90 -4.60
CA SER A 189 -127.66 45.14 -3.24
C SER A 189 -127.19 43.85 -2.56
N ASP A 190 -126.28 43.96 -1.58
CA ASP A 190 -125.76 42.83 -0.79
C ASP A 190 -126.85 41.97 -0.10
N SER A 191 -128.07 42.50 0.05
CA SER A 191 -129.24 41.82 0.62
C SER A 191 -129.98 40.87 -0.36
N ASN A 192 -129.57 40.79 -1.63
CA ASN A 192 -130.20 39.90 -2.61
C ASN A 192 -129.94 38.41 -2.23
N PRO A 193 -130.98 37.55 -2.10
CA PRO A 193 -130.81 36.13 -1.79
C PRO A 193 -129.84 35.37 -2.70
N ALA A 194 -129.71 35.75 -3.98
CA ALA A 194 -128.75 35.16 -4.89
C ALA A 194 -127.29 35.49 -4.51
N ILE A 195 -127.03 36.69 -3.99
CA ILE A 195 -125.71 37.13 -3.51
C ILE A 195 -125.38 36.44 -2.18
N ILE A 196 -126.35 36.27 -1.29
CA ILE A 196 -126.18 35.54 -0.02
C ILE A 196 -125.77 34.08 -0.29
N ASN A 197 -126.46 33.40 -1.21
CA ASN A 197 -126.09 32.03 -1.62
C ASN A 197 -124.71 31.98 -2.29
N MET A 198 -124.38 32.98 -3.12
CA MET A 198 -123.06 33.08 -3.75
C MET A 198 -121.94 33.29 -2.72
N ASN A 199 -122.17 34.13 -1.70
CA ASN A 199 -121.20 34.35 -0.61
C ASN A 199 -120.91 33.04 0.15
N ALA A 200 -121.94 32.27 0.48
CA ALA A 200 -121.77 30.96 1.11
C ALA A 200 -120.97 29.98 0.22
N GLY A 201 -121.21 30.00 -1.09
CA GLY A 201 -120.46 29.23 -2.08
C GLY A 201 -119.00 29.65 -2.19
N ILE A 202 -118.71 30.95 -2.24
CA ILE A 202 -117.36 31.52 -2.30
C ILE A 202 -116.58 31.19 -1.03
N GLU A 203 -117.21 31.27 0.14
CA GLU A 203 -116.57 30.92 1.42
C GLU A 203 -116.22 29.43 1.49
N ALA A 204 -117.15 28.56 1.06
CA ALA A 204 -116.88 27.13 0.94
C ALA A 204 -115.74 26.84 -0.05
N MET A 205 -115.74 27.52 -1.19
CA MET A 205 -114.69 27.37 -2.20
C MET A 205 -113.34 27.88 -1.69
N ARG A 206 -113.30 28.98 -0.94
CA ARG A 206 -112.07 29.48 -0.32
C ARG A 206 -111.50 28.51 0.72
N ARG A 207 -112.37 27.88 1.54
CA ARG A 207 -111.94 26.81 2.45
C ARG A 207 -111.36 25.62 1.67
N ASN A 208 -111.92 25.29 0.51
CA ASN A 208 -111.37 24.26 -0.37
C ASN A 208 -109.99 24.65 -0.93
N VAL A 209 -109.84 25.88 -1.45
CA VAL A 209 -108.53 26.42 -1.90
C VAL A 209 -107.51 26.33 -0.75
N ARG A 210 -107.87 26.80 0.45
CA ARG A 210 -106.98 26.77 1.63
C ARG A 210 -106.55 25.35 2.00
N THR A 211 -107.48 24.39 1.96
CA THR A 211 -107.19 22.97 2.23
C THR A 211 -106.26 22.38 1.15
N THR A 212 -106.48 22.75 -0.10
CA THR A 212 -105.66 22.32 -1.24
C THR A 212 -104.24 22.91 -1.16
N VAL A 213 -104.11 24.21 -0.91
CA VAL A 213 -102.82 24.90 -0.67
C VAL A 213 -102.04 24.24 0.46
N ASN A 214 -102.69 23.97 1.59
CA ASN A 214 -102.04 23.30 2.72
C ASN A 214 -101.62 21.86 2.38
N SER A 215 -102.40 21.14 1.57
CA SER A 215 -102.07 19.78 1.15
C SER A 215 -100.87 19.76 0.18
N VAL A 216 -100.86 20.66 -0.80
CA VAL A 216 -99.72 20.85 -1.73
C VAL A 216 -98.47 21.26 -0.96
N LEU A 217 -98.57 22.21 -0.02
CA LEU A 217 -97.45 22.63 0.80
C LEU A 217 -96.85 21.47 1.61
N ARG A 218 -97.69 20.62 2.22
CA ARG A 218 -97.23 19.41 2.92
C ARG A 218 -96.54 18.44 1.96
N GLY A 219 -97.09 18.22 0.76
CA GLY A 219 -96.48 17.37 -0.27
C GLY A 219 -95.09 17.86 -0.67
N LEU A 220 -94.95 19.17 -0.94
CA LEU A 220 -93.68 19.80 -1.26
C LEU A 220 -92.67 19.73 -0.10
N GLN A 221 -93.13 19.81 1.16
CA GLN A 221 -92.28 19.64 2.34
C GLN A 221 -91.77 18.19 2.49
N ILE A 222 -92.60 17.19 2.18
CA ILE A 222 -92.18 15.78 2.15
C ILE A 222 -91.14 15.57 1.04
N ALA A 223 -91.41 16.08 -0.16
CA ALA A 223 -90.47 16.04 -1.28
C ALA A 223 -89.13 16.72 -0.92
N LYS A 224 -89.18 17.86 -0.22
CA LYS A 224 -87.97 18.54 0.28
C LYS A 224 -87.14 17.62 1.18
N ALA A 225 -87.79 16.96 2.14
CA ALA A 225 -87.10 16.08 3.07
C ALA A 225 -86.45 14.87 2.39
N ASP A 226 -87.08 14.32 1.35
CA ASP A 226 -86.50 13.24 0.54
C ASP A 226 -85.33 13.74 -0.33
N ILE A 227 -85.49 14.87 -1.02
CA ILE A 227 -84.43 15.50 -1.82
C ILE A 227 -83.21 15.81 -0.94
N ASP A 228 -83.39 16.43 0.22
CA ASP A 228 -82.31 16.75 1.15
C ASP A 228 -81.59 15.47 1.64
N ARG A 229 -82.33 14.38 1.88
CA ARG A 229 -81.77 13.08 2.28
C ARG A 229 -80.90 12.47 1.16
N GLN A 230 -81.36 12.50 -0.09
CA GLN A 230 -80.59 12.01 -1.23
C GLN A 230 -79.36 12.90 -1.50
N ALA A 231 -79.54 14.22 -1.48
CA ALA A 231 -78.45 15.18 -1.66
C ALA A 231 -77.33 14.95 -0.62
N SER A 232 -77.68 14.79 0.66
CA SER A 232 -76.71 14.51 1.74
C SER A 232 -75.93 13.21 1.53
N LYS A 233 -76.55 12.19 0.92
CA LYS A 233 -75.89 10.91 0.60
C LYS A 233 -74.83 11.07 -0.49
N PHE A 234 -75.08 11.90 -1.50
CA PHE A 234 -74.09 12.16 -2.56
C PHE A 234 -73.03 13.17 -2.10
N GLU A 235 -73.41 14.17 -1.30
CA GLU A 235 -72.48 15.14 -0.71
C GLU A 235 -71.46 14.45 0.21
N SER A 236 -71.90 13.53 1.07
CA SER A 236 -70.99 12.71 1.89
C SER A 236 -70.02 11.88 1.04
N ARG A 237 -70.50 11.22 -0.02
CA ARG A 237 -69.64 10.49 -0.97
C ARG A 237 -68.60 11.39 -1.64
N ILE A 238 -68.97 12.60 -2.05
CA ILE A 238 -68.04 13.58 -2.65
C ILE A 238 -67.01 14.02 -1.60
N SER A 239 -67.43 14.26 -0.35
CA SER A 239 -66.52 14.69 0.72
C SER A 239 -65.53 13.60 1.14
N ASP A 240 -65.91 12.33 1.06
CA ASP A 240 -65.05 11.18 1.37
C ASP A 240 -64.09 10.82 0.23
N ALA A 241 -64.40 11.21 -1.02
CA ALA A 241 -63.62 10.83 -2.19
C ALA A 241 -62.13 11.22 -2.12
N PRO A 242 -61.73 12.46 -1.71
CA PRO A 242 -60.31 12.82 -1.57
C PRO A 242 -59.55 11.95 -0.57
N ARG A 243 -60.22 11.54 0.53
CA ARG A 243 -59.62 10.66 1.53
C ARG A 243 -59.40 9.26 0.98
N GLN A 244 -60.41 8.73 0.28
CA GLN A 244 -60.30 7.43 -0.40
C GLN A 244 -59.24 7.45 -1.49
N GLU A 245 -59.14 8.52 -2.28
CA GLU A 245 -58.10 8.70 -3.30
C GLU A 245 -56.70 8.68 -2.69
N LYS A 246 -56.48 9.45 -1.62
CA LYS A 246 -55.18 9.49 -0.94
C LYS A 246 -54.78 8.11 -0.42
N GLU A 247 -55.71 7.39 0.20
CA GLU A 247 -55.44 6.05 0.75
C GLU A 247 -55.17 5.05 -0.38
N PHE A 248 -56.00 5.03 -1.43
CA PHE A 248 -55.79 4.23 -2.63
C PHE A 248 -54.42 4.49 -3.26
N MET A 249 -54.06 5.76 -3.47
CA MET A 249 -52.78 6.14 -4.05
C MET A 249 -51.59 5.73 -3.19
N THR A 250 -51.75 5.73 -1.87
CA THR A 250 -50.70 5.26 -0.95
C THR A 250 -50.47 3.77 -1.10
N ILE A 251 -51.54 2.97 -1.08
CA ILE A 251 -51.46 1.51 -1.25
C ILE A 251 -50.95 1.15 -2.65
N SER A 252 -51.47 1.81 -3.69
CA SER A 252 -51.08 1.60 -5.09
C SER A 252 -49.59 1.88 -5.31
N ARG A 253 -49.07 2.99 -4.74
CA ARG A 253 -47.63 3.31 -4.80
C ARG A 253 -46.78 2.27 -4.08
N GLN A 254 -47.23 1.78 -2.92
CA GLN A 254 -46.52 0.72 -2.20
C GLN A 254 -46.49 -0.58 -3.02
N GLN A 255 -47.60 -0.94 -3.67
CA GLN A 255 -47.66 -2.08 -4.58
C GLN A 255 -46.65 -1.92 -5.73
N GLU A 256 -46.65 -0.76 -6.40
CA GLU A 256 -45.77 -0.48 -7.54
C GLU A 256 -44.28 -0.53 -7.15
N ILE A 257 -43.90 0.07 -6.02
CA ILE A 257 -42.52 0.03 -5.51
C ILE A 257 -42.10 -1.40 -5.21
N LYS A 258 -42.94 -2.17 -4.51
CA LYS A 258 -42.64 -3.56 -4.14
C LYS A 258 -42.56 -4.47 -5.37
N ALA A 259 -43.47 -4.32 -6.34
CA ALA A 259 -43.44 -5.06 -7.59
C ALA A 259 -42.18 -4.75 -8.42
N THR A 260 -41.80 -3.47 -8.51
CA THR A 260 -40.57 -3.05 -9.20
C THR A 260 -39.33 -3.61 -8.51
N LEU A 261 -39.28 -3.56 -7.18
CA LEU A 261 -38.19 -4.13 -6.39
C LEU A 261 -38.10 -5.65 -6.56
N TYR A 262 -39.24 -6.35 -6.59
CA TYR A 262 -39.31 -7.78 -6.83
C TYR A 262 -38.71 -8.16 -8.19
N VAL A 263 -39.10 -7.46 -9.25
CA VAL A 263 -38.56 -7.68 -10.61
C VAL A 263 -37.06 -7.36 -10.67
N MET A 264 -36.60 -6.27 -10.04
CA MET A 264 -35.18 -5.94 -9.96
C MET A 264 -34.38 -7.04 -9.26
N LEU A 265 -34.89 -7.59 -8.15
CA LEU A 265 -34.23 -8.66 -7.42
C LEU A 265 -34.17 -9.94 -8.26
N LEU A 266 -35.23 -10.29 -8.99
CA LEU A 266 -35.21 -11.40 -9.94
C LEU A 266 -34.14 -11.20 -11.02
N GLN A 267 -34.03 -10.00 -11.59
CA GLN A 267 -32.97 -9.69 -12.56
C GLN A 267 -31.58 -9.85 -11.93
N LYS A 268 -31.37 -9.32 -10.72
CA LYS A 268 -30.09 -9.46 -10.01
C LYS A 268 -29.76 -10.90 -9.67
N ARG A 269 -30.78 -11.74 -9.39
CA ARG A 269 -30.60 -13.18 -9.19
C ARG A 269 -30.05 -13.84 -10.45
N GLU A 270 -30.62 -13.55 -11.62
CA GLU A 270 -30.15 -14.11 -12.89
C GLU A 270 -28.74 -13.61 -13.25
N GLU A 271 -28.44 -12.32 -13.05
CA GLU A 271 -27.09 -11.76 -13.22
C GLU A 271 -26.06 -12.46 -12.31
N ASN A 272 -26.43 -12.73 -11.06
CA ASN A 272 -25.58 -13.44 -10.12
C ASN A 272 -25.43 -14.93 -10.47
N ALA A 273 -26.49 -15.58 -10.98
CA ALA A 273 -26.43 -16.96 -11.47
C ALA A 273 -25.48 -17.12 -12.65
N ILE A 274 -25.45 -16.14 -13.57
CA ILE A 274 -24.46 -16.10 -14.67
C ILE A 274 -23.05 -15.96 -14.09
N THR A 275 -22.87 -15.13 -13.07
CA THR A 275 -21.56 -14.93 -12.42
C THR A 275 -21.06 -16.20 -11.74
N LEU A 276 -21.95 -16.96 -11.08
CA LEU A 276 -21.67 -18.28 -10.49
C LEU A 276 -21.29 -19.31 -11.56
N ALA A 277 -21.95 -19.31 -12.71
CA ALA A 277 -21.64 -20.21 -13.82
C ALA A 277 -20.34 -19.82 -14.56
N ALA A 278 -19.93 -18.55 -14.49
CA ALA A 278 -18.76 -18.02 -15.18
C ALA A 278 -17.45 -18.33 -14.43
N THR A 279 -16.90 -19.53 -14.63
CA THR A 279 -15.59 -19.97 -14.12
C THR A 279 -14.42 -19.40 -14.96
N ALA A 280 -14.36 -18.08 -15.11
CA ALA A 280 -13.23 -17.43 -15.77
C ALA A 280 -12.09 -17.20 -14.75
N ASN A 281 -10.91 -17.79 -15.02
CA ASN A 281 -9.72 -17.58 -14.20
C ASN A 281 -9.32 -16.11 -14.15
N ASN A 282 -8.90 -15.62 -12.98
CA ASN A 282 -8.43 -14.25 -12.77
C ASN A 282 -7.16 -13.92 -13.58
N GLY A 283 -6.26 -14.90 -13.72
CA GLY A 283 -5.02 -14.77 -14.50
C GLY A 283 -4.91 -15.83 -15.58
N ARG A 284 -4.41 -15.44 -16.76
CA ARG A 284 -4.04 -16.35 -17.84
C ARG A 284 -2.52 -16.36 -18.03
N ILE A 285 -1.94 -17.56 -18.08
CA ILE A 285 -0.53 -17.74 -18.44
C ILE A 285 -0.38 -17.35 -19.91
N ILE A 286 0.44 -16.32 -20.18
CA ILE A 286 0.76 -15.87 -21.54
C ILE A 286 1.97 -16.65 -22.07
N GLU A 287 2.97 -16.85 -21.22
CA GLU A 287 4.19 -17.60 -21.50
C GLU A 287 4.40 -18.61 -20.38
N GLU A 288 4.65 -19.87 -20.73
CA GLU A 288 4.93 -20.91 -19.74
C GLU A 288 6.25 -20.62 -19.00
N PRO A 289 6.36 -20.95 -17.71
CA PRO A 289 7.59 -20.72 -16.97
C PRO A 289 8.73 -21.56 -17.52
N LEU A 290 9.74 -20.88 -18.09
CA LEU A 290 10.95 -21.48 -18.62
C LEU A 290 12.12 -21.22 -17.67
N ALA A 291 12.98 -22.23 -17.50
CA ALA A 291 14.19 -22.10 -16.70
C ALA A 291 15.32 -21.50 -17.53
N ASP A 292 16.07 -20.56 -16.95
CA ASP A 292 17.24 -19.98 -17.61
C ASP A 292 18.31 -21.03 -17.95
N GLU A 293 18.93 -20.90 -19.13
CA GLU A 293 19.97 -21.81 -19.59
C GLU A 293 21.24 -21.76 -18.72
N ARG A 294 21.51 -20.62 -18.07
CA ARG A 294 22.72 -20.38 -17.29
C ARG A 294 22.38 -19.97 -15.86
N PRO A 295 23.18 -20.35 -14.85
CA PRO A 295 22.96 -19.92 -13.47
C PRO A 295 23.02 -18.40 -13.32
N VAL A 296 22.03 -17.82 -12.63
CA VAL A 296 21.97 -16.37 -12.35
C VAL A 296 22.99 -15.93 -11.29
N ALA A 297 23.40 -16.83 -10.40
CA ALA A 297 24.41 -16.62 -9.37
C ALA A 297 25.11 -17.94 -9.00
N PRO A 298 26.36 -17.89 -8.50
CA PRO A 298 27.26 -16.74 -8.47
C PRO A 298 27.81 -16.37 -9.86
N LYS A 299 28.06 -15.07 -10.11
CA LYS A 299 28.65 -14.59 -11.36
C LYS A 299 30.15 -14.95 -11.41
N ARG A 300 30.47 -16.10 -12.00
CA ARG A 300 31.83 -16.69 -12.03
C ARG A 300 32.93 -15.68 -12.37
N MET A 301 32.71 -14.82 -13.37
CA MET A 301 33.70 -13.82 -13.80
C MET A 301 34.04 -12.81 -12.71
N VAL A 302 33.06 -12.37 -11.91
CA VAL A 302 33.28 -11.40 -10.82
C VAL A 302 34.14 -12.03 -9.73
N PHE A 303 33.83 -13.27 -9.35
CA PHE A 303 34.62 -14.00 -8.36
C PHE A 303 36.03 -14.34 -8.84
N MET A 304 36.21 -14.70 -10.12
CA MET A 304 37.54 -14.93 -10.68
C MET A 304 38.37 -13.64 -10.70
N LEU A 305 37.78 -12.50 -11.06
CA LEU A 305 38.49 -11.22 -11.04
C LEU A 305 38.89 -10.83 -9.61
N ALA A 306 37.98 -10.99 -8.64
CA ALA A 306 38.27 -10.73 -7.24
C ALA A 306 39.40 -11.65 -6.72
N ALA A 307 39.36 -12.94 -7.06
CA ALA A 307 40.40 -13.90 -6.69
C ALA A 307 41.76 -13.55 -7.30
N LEU A 308 41.80 -13.11 -8.57
CA LEU A 308 43.03 -12.66 -9.23
C LEU A 308 43.64 -11.43 -8.54
N ILE A 309 42.82 -10.42 -8.24
CA ILE A 309 43.27 -9.20 -7.58
C ILE A 309 43.81 -9.52 -6.18
N LEU A 310 43.07 -10.27 -5.38
CA LEU A 310 43.51 -10.66 -4.04
C LEU A 310 44.77 -11.54 -4.09
N GLY A 311 44.84 -12.46 -5.06
CA GLY A 311 45.99 -13.34 -5.27
C GLY A 311 47.28 -12.58 -5.62
N LEU A 312 47.18 -11.40 -6.25
CA LEU A 312 48.33 -10.54 -6.53
C LEU A 312 48.63 -9.57 -5.39
N ALA A 313 47.59 -9.00 -4.77
CA ALA A 313 47.76 -8.00 -3.72
C ALA A 313 48.37 -8.58 -2.44
N ILE A 314 47.98 -9.79 -2.04
CA ILE A 314 48.43 -10.40 -0.78
C ILE A 314 49.96 -10.65 -0.79
N PRO A 315 50.56 -11.32 -1.80
CA PRO A 315 52.01 -11.52 -1.84
C PRO A 315 52.81 -10.22 -1.87
N VAL A 316 52.37 -9.22 -2.66
CA VAL A 316 53.02 -7.90 -2.73
C VAL A 316 53.00 -7.22 -1.37
N GLY A 317 51.85 -7.25 -0.68
CA GLY A 317 51.72 -6.72 0.67
C GLY A 317 52.64 -7.43 1.68
N ILE A 318 52.77 -8.75 1.59
CA ILE A 318 53.66 -9.53 2.45
C ILE A 318 55.13 -9.17 2.23
N VAL A 319 55.58 -9.05 0.97
CA VAL A 319 56.97 -8.66 0.66
C VAL A 319 57.28 -7.26 1.21
N TYR A 320 56.40 -6.30 0.97
CA TYR A 320 56.57 -4.93 1.45
C TYR A 320 56.58 -4.86 2.98
N LEU A 321 55.70 -5.59 3.65
CA LEU A 321 55.65 -5.64 5.11
C LEU A 321 56.91 -6.29 5.69
N HIS A 322 57.42 -7.35 5.05
CA HIS A 322 58.66 -7.99 5.45
C HIS A 322 59.85 -7.03 5.37
N ASP A 323 59.94 -6.23 4.30
CA ASP A 323 61.01 -5.24 4.16
C ASP A 323 60.89 -4.08 5.16
N LEU A 324 59.67 -3.63 5.48
CA LEU A 324 59.45 -2.57 6.48
C LEU A 324 59.87 -2.98 7.90
N LEU A 325 59.87 -4.28 8.20
CA LEU A 325 60.23 -4.83 9.51
C LEU A 325 61.71 -5.24 9.63
N LYS A 326 62.56 -4.94 8.64
CA LYS A 326 64.01 -5.20 8.71
C LYS A 326 64.75 -4.12 9.51
N TYR A 327 65.61 -4.55 10.44
CA TYR A 327 66.39 -3.68 11.34
C TYR A 327 67.92 -3.88 11.23
N LYS A 328 68.42 -4.49 10.14
CA LYS A 328 69.86 -4.72 9.94
C LYS A 328 70.44 -3.67 8.98
N ILE A 329 71.67 -3.25 9.25
CA ILE A 329 72.49 -2.48 8.31
C ILE A 329 72.96 -3.47 7.24
N GLU A 330 72.47 -3.31 6.02
CA GLU A 330 72.82 -4.18 4.88
C GLU A 330 73.73 -3.47 3.89
N ASN A 331 73.52 -2.16 3.70
CA ASN A 331 74.21 -1.41 2.64
C ASN A 331 74.91 -0.16 3.17
N ARG A 332 75.71 0.45 2.29
CA ARG A 332 76.46 1.67 2.55
C ARG A 332 75.54 2.82 3.00
N GLU A 333 74.38 2.94 2.38
CA GLU A 333 73.39 3.97 2.63
C GLU A 333 72.89 3.92 4.08
N ASP A 334 72.76 2.73 4.67
CA ASP A 334 72.33 2.55 6.05
C ASP A 334 73.37 3.13 7.02
N VAL A 335 74.67 2.94 6.75
CA VAL A 335 75.77 3.46 7.58
C VAL A 335 75.87 4.98 7.47
N GLU A 336 75.79 5.51 6.25
CA GLU A 336 75.83 6.95 5.98
C GLU A 336 74.65 7.68 6.62
N ALA A 337 73.43 7.10 6.56
CA ALA A 337 72.22 7.67 7.16
C ALA A 337 72.28 7.74 8.70
N ILE A 338 73.01 6.82 9.36
CA ILE A 338 73.04 6.72 10.82
C ILE A 338 74.22 7.46 11.45
N THR A 339 75.40 7.45 10.81
CA THR A 339 76.67 7.82 11.50
C THR A 339 77.33 9.10 11.01
N GLY A 340 77.04 9.56 9.78
CA GLY A 340 77.66 10.75 9.20
C GLY A 340 79.18 10.69 9.02
N VAL A 341 79.82 9.53 9.22
CA VAL A 341 81.27 9.35 9.05
C VAL A 341 81.62 8.83 7.67
N ALA A 342 82.79 9.21 7.16
CA ALA A 342 83.29 8.72 5.88
C ALA A 342 83.67 7.22 5.98
N ILE A 343 83.13 6.42 5.07
CA ILE A 343 83.45 4.99 4.97
C ILE A 343 84.80 4.83 4.27
N LEU A 344 85.79 4.32 5.00
CA LEU A 344 87.17 4.14 4.53
C LEU A 344 87.31 3.04 3.46
N ALA A 345 86.63 1.91 3.65
CA ALA A 345 86.59 0.80 2.71
C ALA A 345 85.43 -0.14 3.05
N GLU A 346 84.93 -0.86 2.05
CA GLU A 346 83.98 -1.96 2.20
C GLU A 346 84.73 -3.26 1.92
N LEU A 347 84.82 -4.17 2.90
CA LEU A 347 85.58 -5.41 2.74
C LEU A 347 84.63 -6.56 2.42
N PRO A 348 84.80 -7.27 1.29
CA PRO A 348 83.94 -8.39 0.95
C PRO A 348 84.19 -9.56 1.91
N LEU A 349 83.12 -10.30 2.22
CA LEU A 349 83.23 -11.52 3.02
C LEU A 349 83.86 -12.63 2.18
N VAL A 350 85.09 -13.00 2.50
CA VAL A 350 85.81 -14.10 1.82
C VAL A 350 85.82 -15.35 2.70
N LYS A 351 85.46 -16.50 2.11
CA LYS A 351 85.59 -17.80 2.78
C LYS A 351 87.07 -18.17 2.87
N LYS A 352 87.54 -18.47 4.08
CA LYS A 352 88.94 -18.76 4.41
C LYS A 352 89.55 -19.81 3.47
N THR A 353 90.63 -19.46 2.76
CA THR A 353 91.45 -20.38 1.96
C THR A 353 92.87 -20.38 2.51
N GLY A 354 93.18 -21.30 3.44
CA GLY A 354 94.53 -21.52 3.98
C GLY A 354 94.65 -21.48 5.52
N GLU A 355 95.85 -21.77 6.03
CA GLU A 355 96.24 -21.53 7.43
C GLU A 355 96.68 -20.07 7.61
N GLY A 356 96.23 -19.42 8.68
CA GLY A 356 96.41 -17.97 8.91
C GLY A 356 95.20 -17.11 8.50
N SER A 357 95.22 -15.83 8.90
CA SER A 357 94.16 -14.86 8.55
C SER A 357 94.69 -13.67 7.73
N ILE A 358 95.92 -13.74 7.23
CA ILE A 358 96.49 -12.73 6.32
C ILE A 358 96.15 -13.13 4.88
N VAL A 359 95.46 -12.24 4.19
CA VAL A 359 95.03 -12.37 2.80
C VAL A 359 95.83 -11.48 1.85
N VAL A 360 96.58 -10.49 2.38
CA VAL A 360 97.42 -9.60 1.59
C VAL A 360 98.77 -10.23 1.30
N ARG A 361 99.16 -10.32 0.02
CA ARG A 361 100.43 -10.90 -0.44
C ARG A 361 101.18 -9.92 -1.34
N GLU A 362 102.51 -9.97 -1.29
CA GLU A 362 103.37 -9.09 -2.08
C GLU A 362 103.22 -9.37 -3.59
N ASN A 363 103.17 -8.31 -4.40
CA ASN A 363 103.07 -8.37 -5.87
C ASN A 363 101.89 -9.19 -6.42
N LYS A 364 100.79 -9.29 -5.68
CA LYS A 364 99.52 -9.85 -6.16
C LYS A 364 98.43 -8.79 -6.22
N ASN A 365 97.50 -8.97 -7.17
CA ASN A 365 96.41 -8.04 -7.48
C ASN A 365 95.05 -8.75 -7.43
N ASP A 366 94.86 -9.68 -6.50
CA ASP A 366 93.54 -10.28 -6.27
C ASP A 366 92.63 -9.29 -5.51
N LEU A 367 91.33 -9.58 -5.46
CA LEU A 367 90.31 -8.67 -4.91
C LEU A 367 90.68 -8.12 -3.51
N MET A 368 91.13 -8.98 -2.60
CA MET A 368 91.43 -8.55 -1.22
C MET A 368 92.67 -7.66 -1.15
N GLU A 369 93.70 -7.96 -1.92
CA GLU A 369 94.90 -7.14 -2.07
C GLU A 369 94.53 -5.73 -2.57
N GLU A 370 93.60 -5.63 -3.53
CA GLU A 370 93.15 -4.33 -4.04
C GLU A 370 92.26 -3.58 -3.04
N MET A 371 91.38 -4.28 -2.30
CA MET A 371 90.57 -3.66 -1.24
C MET A 371 91.42 -3.13 -0.08
N PHE A 372 92.42 -3.90 0.36
CA PHE A 372 93.36 -3.44 1.40
C PHE A 372 94.34 -2.39 0.90
N ARG A 373 94.66 -2.37 -0.40
CA ARG A 373 95.41 -1.29 -1.04
C ARG A 373 94.59 0.00 -1.09
N GLY A 374 93.30 -0.09 -1.43
CA GLY A 374 92.34 1.02 -1.36
C GLY A 374 92.20 1.55 0.06
N LEU A 375 91.95 0.66 1.04
CA LEU A 375 91.90 1.02 2.45
C LEU A 375 93.19 1.73 2.91
N ARG A 376 94.36 1.20 2.53
CA ARG A 376 95.66 1.82 2.83
C ARG A 376 95.78 3.21 2.22
N THR A 377 95.42 3.39 0.95
CA THR A 377 95.51 4.69 0.28
C THR A 377 94.58 5.71 0.93
N ASN A 378 93.33 5.33 1.19
CA ASN A 378 92.34 6.20 1.85
C ASN A 378 92.78 6.58 3.27
N LEU A 379 93.30 5.61 4.03
CA LEU A 379 93.84 5.85 5.36
C LEU A 379 95.03 6.82 5.32
N LEU A 380 96.02 6.60 4.44
CA LEU A 380 97.18 7.49 4.30
C LEU A 380 96.80 8.90 3.85
N PHE A 381 95.69 9.05 3.12
CA PHE A 381 95.16 10.36 2.74
C PHE A 381 94.49 11.08 3.92
N MET A 382 93.84 10.34 4.83
CA MET A 382 93.20 10.90 6.02
C MET A 382 94.18 11.23 7.15
N LEU A 383 95.32 10.54 7.23
CA LEU A 383 96.33 10.77 8.27
C LEU A 383 97.13 12.06 8.02
N GLY A 384 97.32 12.85 9.07
CA GLY A 384 98.22 14.01 9.05
C GLY A 384 99.70 13.62 8.90
N LYS A 385 100.56 14.58 8.49
CA LYS A 385 102.01 14.33 8.24
C LYS A 385 102.77 13.71 9.43
N ASP A 386 102.30 13.95 10.66
CA ASP A 386 102.92 13.46 11.89
C ASP A 386 102.08 12.41 12.63
N GLU A 387 100.94 11.99 12.07
CA GLU A 387 100.09 10.95 12.65
C GLU A 387 100.59 9.56 12.25
N ARG A 388 101.05 8.78 13.23
CA ARG A 388 101.67 7.46 13.00
C ARG A 388 101.06 6.33 13.83
N VAL A 389 100.10 6.65 14.70
CA VAL A 389 99.44 5.71 15.61
C VAL A 389 97.97 5.63 15.24
N ILE A 390 97.47 4.42 14.99
CA ILE A 390 96.10 4.17 14.51
C ILE A 390 95.45 3.14 15.41
N LEU A 391 94.31 3.49 16.00
CA LEU A 391 93.52 2.59 16.84
C LEU A 391 92.44 1.89 16.00
N PHE A 392 92.41 0.56 16.04
CA PHE A 392 91.34 -0.24 15.47
C PHE A 392 90.36 -0.68 16.56
N SER A 393 89.09 -0.28 16.43
CA SER A 393 88.01 -0.65 17.36
C SER A 393 86.73 -0.98 16.58
N SER A 394 85.72 -1.52 17.26
CA SER A 394 84.44 -1.88 16.65
C SER A 394 83.37 -2.09 17.73
N THR A 395 82.10 -2.00 17.32
CA THR A 395 80.94 -1.97 18.23
C THR A 395 80.65 -3.31 18.89
N GLN A 396 80.94 -4.43 18.20
CA GLN A 396 80.67 -5.78 18.68
C GLN A 396 81.90 -6.71 18.55
N PRO A 397 82.03 -7.73 19.42
CA PRO A 397 83.01 -8.79 19.23
C PRO A 397 82.74 -9.56 17.93
N GLY A 398 83.77 -9.81 17.12
CA GLY A 398 83.65 -10.62 15.90
C GLY A 398 83.53 -9.85 14.58
N GLU A 399 83.44 -8.52 14.59
CA GLU A 399 83.35 -7.66 13.37
C GLU A 399 84.67 -7.58 12.55
N GLY A 400 85.71 -8.34 12.91
CA GLY A 400 86.93 -8.44 12.11
C GLY A 400 88.04 -7.42 12.43
N LYS A 401 87.97 -6.68 13.54
CA LYS A 401 89.04 -5.73 14.00
C LYS A 401 90.47 -6.22 13.76
N SER A 402 90.83 -7.37 14.36
CA SER A 402 92.19 -7.92 14.28
C SER A 402 92.56 -8.37 12.86
N PHE A 403 91.59 -8.82 12.07
CA PHE A 403 91.79 -9.20 10.67
C PHE A 403 92.14 -7.98 9.82
N VAL A 404 91.37 -6.90 9.95
CA VAL A 404 91.60 -5.65 9.23
C VAL A 404 92.93 -5.03 9.65
N ALA A 405 93.20 -4.93 10.96
CA ALA A 405 94.44 -4.37 11.49
C ALA A 405 95.68 -5.14 11.00
N GLY A 406 95.67 -6.47 11.07
CA GLY A 406 96.80 -7.29 10.64
C GLY A 406 97.06 -7.21 9.13
N ASN A 407 96.02 -7.28 8.31
CA ASN A 407 96.17 -7.21 6.84
C ASN A 407 96.56 -5.82 6.36
N LEU A 408 96.05 -4.76 7.00
CA LEU A 408 96.46 -3.40 6.68
C LEU A 408 97.92 -3.15 7.06
N ALA A 409 98.38 -3.71 8.18
CA ALA A 409 99.77 -3.61 8.59
C ALA A 409 100.72 -4.31 7.61
N VAL A 410 100.36 -5.51 7.13
CA VAL A 410 101.08 -6.20 6.05
C VAL A 410 101.08 -5.34 4.78
N SER A 411 99.94 -4.76 4.41
CA SER A 411 99.82 -3.85 3.26
C SER A 411 100.72 -2.61 3.38
N LEU A 412 100.84 -2.02 4.56
CA LEU A 412 101.75 -0.89 4.83
C LEU A 412 103.23 -1.33 4.81
N ALA A 413 103.55 -2.53 5.31
CA ALA A 413 104.90 -3.08 5.30
C ALA A 413 105.40 -3.34 3.86
N TYR A 414 104.54 -3.85 2.97
CA TYR A 414 104.85 -3.99 1.54
C TYR A 414 105.00 -2.65 0.80
N LEU A 415 104.51 -1.54 1.35
CA LEU A 415 104.81 -0.19 0.86
C LEU A 415 106.21 0.29 1.27
N GLY A 416 106.97 -0.51 2.02
CA GLY A 416 108.29 -0.16 2.56
C GLY A 416 108.24 0.68 3.85
N LYS A 417 107.08 0.81 4.50
CA LYS A 417 106.97 1.45 5.82
C LYS A 417 107.42 0.48 6.91
N ARG A 418 108.12 0.96 7.92
CA ARG A 418 108.37 0.22 9.16
C ARG A 418 107.10 0.27 10.01
N VAL A 419 106.48 -0.88 10.24
CA VAL A 419 105.17 -0.99 10.89
C VAL A 419 105.31 -1.92 12.09
N VAL A 420 104.75 -1.49 13.23
CA VAL A 420 104.55 -2.36 14.39
C VAL A 420 103.06 -2.53 14.64
N VAL A 421 102.60 -3.77 14.75
CA VAL A 421 101.22 -4.07 15.17
C VAL A 421 101.23 -4.44 16.64
N VAL A 422 100.48 -3.69 17.41
CA VAL A 422 100.42 -3.86 18.87
C VAL A 422 99.08 -4.48 19.26
N GLY A 423 99.14 -5.64 19.91
CA GLY A 423 97.97 -6.31 20.45
C GLY A 423 97.47 -5.63 21.71
N MET A 424 96.51 -4.71 21.60
CA MET A 424 95.89 -4.08 22.78
C MET A 424 94.60 -4.79 23.25
N ASP A 425 94.22 -5.91 22.62
CA ASP A 425 93.07 -6.73 23.06
C ASP A 425 93.52 -7.83 24.03
N ILE A 426 93.70 -7.44 25.29
CA ILE A 426 94.14 -8.32 26.38
C ILE A 426 93.07 -9.36 26.75
N ARG A 427 91.79 -9.08 26.47
CA ARG A 427 90.68 -9.96 26.88
C ARG A 427 90.50 -11.13 25.93
N LYS A 428 90.64 -10.92 24.62
CA LYS A 428 90.55 -11.97 23.59
C LYS A 428 91.61 -11.71 22.51
N PRO A 429 92.90 -12.03 22.75
CA PRO A 429 93.98 -11.70 21.82
C PRO A 429 93.77 -12.36 20.45
N GLY A 430 93.46 -11.52 19.46
CA GLY A 430 93.14 -11.94 18.09
C GLY A 430 94.36 -12.02 17.18
N LEU A 431 95.40 -11.22 17.41
CA LEU A 431 96.57 -11.12 16.54
C LEU A 431 97.36 -12.44 16.45
N ASN A 432 97.43 -13.20 17.54
CA ASN A 432 98.12 -14.49 17.57
C ASN A 432 97.55 -15.46 16.52
N LYS A 433 96.22 -15.43 16.30
CA LYS A 433 95.55 -16.22 15.25
C LYS A 433 95.75 -15.66 13.85
N VAL A 434 95.96 -14.35 13.72
CA VAL A 434 96.14 -13.69 12.42
C VAL A 434 97.52 -14.00 11.86
N PHE A 435 98.56 -13.89 12.71
CA PHE A 435 99.97 -14.07 12.35
C PHE A 435 100.55 -15.46 12.70
N ASN A 436 99.70 -16.41 13.10
CA ASN A 436 100.10 -17.78 13.47
C ASN A 436 101.15 -17.86 14.61
N ILE A 437 101.06 -16.96 15.58
CA ILE A 437 101.95 -16.88 16.74
C ILE A 437 101.43 -17.81 17.85
N SER A 438 102.34 -18.49 18.55
CA SER A 438 102.01 -19.34 19.70
C SER A 438 101.30 -18.56 20.80
N ARG A 439 100.25 -19.14 21.40
CA ARG A 439 99.53 -18.53 22.52
C ARG A 439 100.33 -18.45 23.83
N LYS A 440 101.46 -19.15 23.90
CA LYS A 440 102.34 -19.17 25.09
C LYS A 440 103.40 -18.06 25.05
N MET A 441 103.38 -17.24 24.01
CA MET A 441 104.36 -16.18 23.81
C MET A 441 104.09 -15.01 24.75
N GLU A 442 105.14 -14.45 25.34
CA GLU A 442 105.04 -13.24 26.15
C GLU A 442 104.75 -12.03 25.26
N GLY A 443 103.91 -11.12 25.74
CA GLY A 443 103.44 -9.96 24.99
C GLY A 443 103.35 -8.72 25.88
N ILE A 444 102.68 -7.68 25.40
CA ILE A 444 102.59 -6.39 26.11
C ILE A 444 102.01 -6.50 27.52
N THR A 445 101.16 -7.49 27.79
CA THR A 445 100.65 -7.76 29.15
C THR A 445 101.75 -8.07 30.15
N ASN A 446 102.80 -8.77 29.72
CA ASN A 446 103.93 -9.14 30.56
C ASN A 446 104.75 -7.90 30.90
N TYR A 447 105.08 -7.06 29.91
CA TYR A 447 105.73 -5.77 30.13
C TYR A 447 104.93 -4.84 31.04
N LEU A 448 103.61 -4.73 30.84
CA LEU A 448 102.75 -3.89 31.68
C LEU A 448 102.59 -4.40 33.11
N SER A 449 102.86 -5.69 33.36
CA SER A 449 102.75 -6.30 34.69
C SER A 449 104.03 -6.17 35.51
N ASP A 450 105.22 -6.14 34.88
CA ASP A 450 106.51 -5.96 35.55
C ASP A 450 107.50 -5.15 34.68
N PRO A 451 107.33 -3.82 34.58
CA PRO A 451 108.11 -2.98 33.65
C PRO A 451 109.59 -2.84 34.01
N ASP A 452 109.97 -3.06 35.28
CA ASP A 452 111.33 -2.81 35.78
C ASP A 452 112.28 -3.99 35.51
N HIS A 453 111.74 -5.19 35.26
CA HIS A 453 112.52 -6.42 35.07
C HIS A 453 112.40 -7.01 33.67
N VAL A 454 111.57 -6.42 32.81
CA VAL A 454 111.26 -6.96 31.50
C VAL A 454 111.42 -5.90 30.42
N GLU A 455 112.32 -6.13 29.47
CA GLU A 455 112.59 -5.21 28.36
C GLU A 455 111.54 -5.35 27.26
N LEU A 456 110.85 -4.24 26.92
CA LEU A 456 109.76 -4.23 25.94
C LEU A 456 110.18 -4.76 24.56
N PHE A 457 111.40 -4.43 24.12
CA PHE A 457 111.88 -4.79 22.79
C PHE A 457 112.16 -6.29 22.63
N ASP A 458 112.40 -7.01 23.73
CA ASP A 458 112.60 -8.47 23.69
C ASP A 458 111.30 -9.23 23.37
N MET A 459 110.14 -8.58 23.57
CA MET A 459 108.82 -9.11 23.26
C MET A 459 108.35 -8.81 21.84
N VAL A 460 109.08 -7.94 21.12
CA VAL A 460 108.73 -7.57 19.74
C VAL A 460 109.24 -8.64 18.79
N GLN A 461 108.33 -9.20 18.00
CA GLN A 461 108.66 -10.25 17.04
C GLN A 461 108.68 -9.72 15.63
N ARG A 462 109.75 -10.04 14.90
CA ARG A 462 109.76 -9.83 13.45
C ARG A 462 108.78 -10.79 12.81
N SER A 463 107.95 -10.28 11.92
CA SER A 463 106.99 -11.09 11.18
C SER A 463 107.68 -11.96 10.13
N ASP A 464 107.23 -13.21 10.00
CA ASP A 464 107.65 -14.10 8.90
C ASP A 464 107.13 -13.63 7.51
N ILE A 465 106.26 -12.62 7.47
CA ILE A 465 105.57 -12.16 6.25
C ILE A 465 106.33 -11.03 5.55
N SER A 466 106.94 -10.12 6.30
CA SER A 466 107.69 -8.98 5.76
C SER A 466 108.76 -8.51 6.75
N PRO A 467 109.99 -8.21 6.29
CA PRO A 467 111.06 -7.72 7.16
C PRO A 467 110.80 -6.33 7.77
N ASN A 468 109.80 -5.60 7.24
CA ASN A 468 109.42 -4.27 7.73
C ASN A 468 108.24 -4.31 8.71
N LEU A 469 107.77 -5.50 9.09
CA LEU A 469 106.63 -5.71 9.98
C LEU A 469 107.07 -6.36 11.29
N ASP A 470 106.89 -5.62 12.38
CA ASP A 470 107.07 -6.10 13.74
C ASP A 470 105.71 -6.32 14.41
N ILE A 471 105.62 -7.31 15.29
CA ILE A 471 104.41 -7.71 15.97
C ILE A 471 104.70 -7.75 17.47
N LEU A 472 103.96 -6.97 18.23
CA LEU A 472 103.94 -7.05 19.69
C LEU A 472 102.64 -7.76 20.10
N PRO A 473 102.71 -9.04 20.54
CA PRO A 473 101.54 -9.79 20.98
C PRO A 473 100.83 -9.10 22.14
N GLY A 474 99.53 -9.36 22.26
CA GLY A 474 98.66 -8.78 23.27
C GLY A 474 98.51 -9.59 24.52
#